data_AF-A0A8B6BSZ1-F1
#
_entry.id   AF-A0A8B6BSZ1-F1
#
_cell.length_a   1.000
_cell.length_b   1.000
_cell.length_c   1.000
_cell.angle_alpha   90.00
_cell.angle_beta   90.00
_cell.angle_gamma   90.00
#
_symmetry.space_group_name_H-M   'P 1'
#
loop_
_entity.id
_entity.type
_entity.pdbx_description
1 polymer ?
#
loop_
_entity_poly.entity_id
_entity_poly.type
_entity_poly.pdbx_seq_one_letter_code
_entity_poly.pdbx_strand_id
1 'polypeptide(L)'
;MFGRHTFIGDVRINSSRLEILYNETWGTVCDDEFDDKDATVACRQLGFNSGISLGGKVDYGTGRIWLDDLRCYGNELTLADCSHSDWGVTNCQHGEDVGIKCWNVHDG
;
A
#
# COMPACT_ATOMS: atom_id res chain seq x y z
N MET A 1 -26.43 0.38 -11.68
CA MET A 1 -25.56 1.58 -11.70
C MET A 1 -24.49 1.37 -10.65
N PHE A 2 -23.26 1.05 -11.03
CA PHE A 2 -22.16 0.92 -10.08
C PHE A 2 -21.75 2.33 -9.63
N GLY A 3 -22.25 2.75 -8.48
CA GLY A 3 -21.80 3.97 -7.83
C GLY A 3 -20.32 3.80 -7.50
N ARG A 4 -19.49 4.74 -7.95
CA ARG A 4 -18.08 4.84 -7.59
C ARG A 4 -18.02 5.17 -6.10
N HIS A 5 -18.11 4.16 -5.24
CA HIS A 5 -17.73 4.29 -3.85
C HIS A 5 -16.21 4.34 -3.84
N THR A 6 -15.64 5.54 -3.93
CA THR A 6 -14.25 5.74 -3.53
C THR A 6 -14.23 5.67 -2.01
N PHE A 7 -13.83 4.53 -1.47
CA PHE A 7 -13.66 4.38 -0.03
C PHE A 7 -12.29 4.96 0.34
N ILE A 8 -12.23 5.66 1.46
CA ILE A 8 -10.96 6.16 2.00
C ILE A 8 -10.07 4.94 2.24
N GLY A 9 -8.82 5.00 1.78
CA GLY A 9 -7.86 3.92 1.93
C GLY A 9 -7.85 2.90 0.79
N ASP A 10 -8.58 3.10 -0.31
CA ASP A 10 -8.48 2.25 -1.50
C ASP A 10 -7.03 2.13 -1.98
N VAL A 11 -6.57 0.92 -2.29
CA VAL A 11 -5.19 0.64 -2.74
C VAL A 11 -5.14 0.25 -4.22
N ARG A 12 -3.99 0.46 -4.87
CA ARG A 12 -3.70 -0.03 -6.22
C ARG A 12 -2.22 -0.30 -6.40
N ILE A 13 -1.89 -1.06 -7.46
CA ILE A 13 -0.52 -1.25 -7.93
C ILE A 13 -0.34 -0.47 -9.23
N ASN A 14 0.63 0.45 -9.27
CA ASN A 14 1.00 1.23 -10.43
C ASN A 14 2.47 0.94 -10.78
N SER A 15 2.73 0.21 -11.87
CA SER A 15 4.09 -0.16 -12.28
C SER A 15 4.88 -0.84 -11.14
N SER A 16 4.22 -1.75 -10.42
CA SER A 16 4.72 -2.45 -9.22
C SER A 16 4.77 -1.62 -7.93
N ARG A 17 4.59 -0.29 -7.98
CA ARG A 17 4.50 0.58 -6.81
C ARG A 17 3.13 0.52 -6.16
N LEU A 18 3.10 0.50 -4.83
CA LEU A 18 1.87 0.58 -4.05
C LEU A 18 1.42 2.04 -3.91
N GLU A 19 0.16 2.30 -4.25
CA GLU A 19 -0.47 3.60 -4.05
C GLU A 19 -1.77 3.44 -3.26
N ILE A 20 -2.09 4.44 -2.44
CA ILE A 20 -3.31 4.50 -1.63
C ILE A 20 -4.07 5.80 -1.89
N LEU A 21 -5.39 5.73 -1.84
CA LEU A 21 -6.29 6.87 -1.99
C LEU A 21 -6.63 7.46 -0.62
N TYR A 22 -6.25 8.71 -0.41
CA TYR A 22 -6.66 9.47 0.76
C TYR A 22 -7.07 10.87 0.36
N ASN A 23 -8.17 11.37 0.93
CA ASN A 23 -8.73 12.68 0.62
C ASN A 23 -8.84 12.95 -0.91
N GLU A 24 -9.44 12.00 -1.62
CA GLU A 24 -9.67 12.02 -3.08
C GLU A 24 -8.41 12.07 -3.96
N THR A 25 -7.22 11.90 -3.37
CA THR A 25 -5.94 12.00 -4.07
C THR A 25 -5.14 10.72 -3.90
N TRP A 26 -4.66 10.15 -5.01
CA TRP A 26 -3.72 9.02 -4.97
C TRP A 26 -2.34 9.50 -4.52
N GLY A 27 -1.72 8.75 -3.63
CA GLY A 27 -0.34 8.95 -3.20
C GLY A 27 0.35 7.62 -2.96
N THR A 28 1.67 7.68 -2.79
CA THR A 28 2.52 6.52 -2.60
C THR A 28 2.63 6.14 -1.13
N VAL A 29 3.30 5.02 -0.86
CA VAL A 29 3.55 4.49 0.48
C VAL A 29 5.06 4.35 0.64
N CYS A 30 5.63 4.80 1.75
CA CYS A 30 7.06 4.66 2.02
C CYS A 30 7.42 3.19 2.37
N ASP A 31 8.67 2.79 2.10
CA ASP A 31 9.21 1.47 2.42
C ASP A 31 9.81 1.35 3.83
N ASP A 32 9.90 2.45 4.59
CA ASP A 32 10.32 2.44 6.00
C ASP A 32 9.38 1.56 6.84
N GLU A 33 9.98 0.55 7.47
CA GLU A 33 9.33 -0.51 8.24
C GLU A 33 8.31 -1.39 7.50
N PHE A 34 8.12 -1.16 6.19
CA PHE A 34 7.19 -1.92 5.37
C PHE A 34 7.71 -3.35 5.11
N ASP A 35 6.98 -4.34 5.63
CA ASP A 35 7.29 -5.76 5.53
C ASP A 35 6.22 -6.57 4.75
N ASP A 36 6.40 -7.90 4.71
CA ASP A 36 5.51 -8.80 3.97
C ASP A 36 4.09 -8.88 4.57
N LYS A 37 3.89 -8.50 5.84
CA LYS A 37 2.56 -8.42 6.46
C LYS A 37 1.80 -7.21 5.94
N ASP A 38 2.47 -6.07 5.78
CA ASP A 38 1.89 -4.89 5.15
C ASP A 38 1.49 -5.19 3.70
N ALA A 39 2.40 -5.83 2.95
CA ALA A 39 2.13 -6.30 1.60
C ALA A 39 0.94 -7.28 1.55
N THR A 40 0.84 -8.18 2.54
CA THR A 40 -0.28 -9.13 2.65
C THR A 40 -1.61 -8.41 2.84
N VAL A 41 -1.69 -7.42 3.73
CA VAL A 41 -2.91 -6.61 3.92
C VAL A 41 -3.27 -5.86 2.65
N ALA A 42 -2.30 -5.18 2.02
CA ALA A 42 -2.52 -4.47 0.76
C ALA A 42 -3.06 -5.39 -0.35
N CYS A 43 -2.43 -6.55 -0.53
CA CYS A 43 -2.83 -7.53 -1.54
C CYS A 43 -4.21 -8.12 -1.26
N ARG A 44 -4.55 -8.38 0.01
CA ARG A 44 -5.90 -8.81 0.40
C ARG A 44 -6.96 -7.76 0.11
N GLN A 45 -6.64 -6.49 0.37
CA GLN A 45 -7.53 -5.37 0.04
C GLN A 45 -7.77 -5.24 -1.47
N LEU A 46 -6.79 -5.66 -2.30
CA LEU A 46 -6.91 -5.76 -3.76
C LEU A 46 -7.66 -7.03 -4.24
N GLY A 47 -8.04 -7.93 -3.33
CA GLY A 47 -8.73 -9.18 -3.65
C GLY A 47 -7.83 -10.38 -3.92
N PHE A 48 -6.54 -10.31 -3.56
CA PHE A 48 -5.61 -11.45 -3.59
C PHE A 48 -5.53 -12.17 -2.24
N ASN A 49 -4.92 -13.35 -2.19
CA ASN A 49 -4.75 -14.08 -0.92
C ASN A 49 -3.56 -13.57 -0.09
N SER A 50 -2.46 -13.18 -0.75
CA SER A 50 -1.24 -12.73 -0.07
C SER A 50 -0.32 -11.90 -0.99
N GLY A 51 0.76 -11.36 -0.42
CA GLY A 51 1.75 -10.53 -1.10
C GLY A 51 3.12 -10.50 -0.42
N ILE A 52 4.12 -10.00 -1.14
CA ILE A 52 5.46 -9.67 -0.60
C ILE A 52 5.79 -8.21 -0.90
N SER A 53 6.62 -7.63 -0.04
CA SER A 53 7.28 -6.36 -0.30
C SER A 53 8.38 -6.54 -1.35
N LEU A 54 8.48 -5.56 -2.26
CA LEU A 54 9.59 -5.41 -3.19
C LEU A 54 10.59 -4.34 -2.70
N GLY A 55 10.29 -3.66 -1.59
CA GLY A 55 11.01 -2.48 -1.08
C GLY A 55 10.96 -1.28 -2.03
N GLY A 56 11.84 -0.30 -1.82
CA GLY A 56 12.01 0.91 -2.65
C GLY A 56 12.57 0.71 -4.06
N LYS A 57 12.53 -0.51 -4.61
CA LYS A 57 13.11 -0.85 -5.93
C LYS A 57 12.08 -0.73 -7.06
N VAL A 58 11.27 0.31 -7.04
CA VAL A 58 10.26 0.60 -8.06
C VAL A 58 10.50 1.96 -8.68
N ASP A 59 9.86 2.20 -9.83
CA ASP A 59 9.89 3.54 -10.43
C ASP A 59 9.35 4.57 -9.44
N TYR A 60 9.99 5.72 -9.38
CA TYR A 60 9.61 6.80 -8.47
C TYR A 60 8.18 7.27 -8.77
N GLY A 61 7.40 7.42 -7.71
CA GLY A 61 6.13 8.12 -7.78
C GLY A 61 6.30 9.63 -7.86
N THR A 62 5.16 10.30 -7.78
CA THR A 62 5.09 11.76 -7.72
C THR A 62 3.92 12.16 -6.82
N GLY A 63 3.97 13.37 -6.27
CA GLY A 63 2.87 13.93 -5.50
C GLY A 63 3.03 13.65 -4.01
N ARG A 64 2.00 13.08 -3.39
CA ARG A 64 1.96 12.81 -1.94
C ARG A 64 2.48 11.41 -1.66
N ILE A 65 3.25 11.28 -0.59
CA ILE A 65 3.46 10.02 0.12
C ILE A 65 2.46 10.05 1.27
N TRP A 66 1.51 9.10 1.30
CA TRP A 66 0.40 9.14 2.26
C TRP A 66 0.63 8.35 3.53
N LEU A 67 1.34 7.23 3.41
CA LEU A 67 1.63 6.33 4.53
C LEU A 67 3.13 6.12 4.64
N ASP A 68 3.57 6.00 5.88
CA ASP A 68 4.93 5.79 6.32
C ASP A 68 4.87 5.02 7.64
N ASP A 69 5.97 4.36 8.03
CA ASP A 69 6.10 3.68 9.32
C ASP A 69 5.02 2.59 9.53
N LEU A 70 4.65 1.90 8.44
CA LEU A 70 3.58 0.90 8.40
C LEU A 70 4.01 -0.36 9.17
N ARG A 71 3.18 -0.79 10.12
CA ARG A 71 3.42 -1.93 11.00
C ARG A 71 2.16 -2.77 11.17
N CYS A 72 1.69 -3.39 10.10
CA CYS A 72 0.57 -4.31 10.13
C CYS A 72 0.91 -5.61 10.89
N TYR A 73 -0.09 -6.22 11.53
CA TYR A 73 -0.06 -7.58 12.04
C TYR A 73 -0.28 -8.63 10.93
N GLY A 74 -0.88 -8.23 9.80
CA GLY A 74 -1.11 -9.07 8.62
C GLY A 74 -2.57 -9.56 8.49
N ASN A 75 -3.44 -9.15 9.40
CA ASN A 75 -4.83 -9.58 9.48
C ASN A 75 -5.84 -8.42 9.49
N GLU A 76 -5.36 -7.20 9.36
CA GLU A 76 -6.15 -6.00 9.14
C GLU A 76 -7.00 -6.10 7.87
N LEU A 77 -8.08 -5.32 7.83
CA LEU A 77 -8.98 -5.27 6.67
C LEU A 77 -8.41 -4.37 5.57
N THR A 78 -7.80 -3.25 5.97
CA THR A 78 -7.20 -2.27 5.07
C THR A 78 -5.86 -1.78 5.61
N LEU A 79 -5.00 -1.22 4.75
CA LEU A 79 -3.75 -0.60 5.19
C LEU A 79 -3.97 0.58 6.16
N ALA A 80 -5.11 1.26 6.04
CA ALA A 80 -5.49 2.36 6.91
C ALA A 80 -5.81 1.93 8.36
N ASP A 81 -6.01 0.62 8.60
CA ASP A 81 -6.25 0.07 9.94
C ASP A 81 -4.95 -0.34 10.66
N CYS A 82 -3.82 -0.37 9.94
CA CYS A 82 -2.53 -0.72 10.51
C CYS A 82 -1.97 0.44 11.35
N SER A 83 -1.02 0.14 12.24
CA SER A 83 -0.24 1.20 12.86
C SER A 83 0.63 1.87 11.80
N HIS A 84 0.54 3.18 11.67
CA HIS A 84 1.31 3.98 10.72
C HIS A 84 1.44 5.42 11.24
N SER A 85 2.37 6.20 10.67
CA SER A 85 2.46 7.64 10.92
C SER A 85 1.20 8.38 10.42
N ASP A 86 0.89 9.55 10.97
CA ASP A 86 -0.29 10.33 10.53
C ASP A 86 -0.28 10.56 9.00
N TRP A 87 -1.47 10.60 8.38
CA TRP A 87 -1.60 10.72 6.93
C TRP A 87 -0.78 11.87 6.34
N GLY A 88 0.17 11.53 5.47
CA GLY A 88 1.04 12.49 4.80
C GLY A 88 2.17 13.07 5.67
N VAL A 89 2.37 12.55 6.88
CA VAL A 89 3.53 12.81 7.73
C VAL A 89 4.55 11.72 7.45
N THR A 90 5.68 12.12 6.86
CA THR A 90 6.77 11.21 6.48
C THR A 90 8.10 11.96 6.44
N ASN A 91 9.20 11.24 6.67
CA ASN A 91 10.57 11.68 6.40
C ASN A 91 11.10 11.17 5.05
N CYS A 92 10.31 10.38 4.31
CA CYS A 92 10.71 9.76 3.06
C CYS A 92 10.63 10.69 1.84
N GLN A 93 11.32 10.30 0.78
CA GLN A 93 11.20 10.84 -0.57
C GLN A 93 10.71 9.74 -1.54
N HIS A 94 10.33 10.10 -2.77
CA HIS A 94 9.88 9.10 -3.76
C HIS A 94 10.93 8.06 -4.17
N GLY A 95 12.19 8.22 -3.73
CA GLY A 95 13.20 7.17 -3.82
C GLY A 95 12.96 5.98 -2.88
N GLU A 96 12.04 6.14 -1.93
CA GLU A 96 11.66 5.20 -0.87
C GLU A 96 10.21 4.73 -1.05
N ASP A 97 9.60 4.97 -2.23
CA ASP A 97 8.27 4.45 -2.51
C ASP A 97 8.29 2.92 -2.59
N VAL A 98 7.40 2.25 -1.87
CA VAL A 98 7.40 0.79 -1.80
C VAL A 98 6.69 0.14 -2.98
N GLY A 99 7.25 -0.98 -3.46
CA GLY A 99 6.58 -1.90 -4.36
C GLY A 99 6.02 -3.14 -3.68
N ILE A 100 5.01 -3.75 -4.28
CA ILE A 100 4.48 -5.04 -3.83
C ILE A 100 4.22 -6.00 -5.00
N LYS A 101 4.21 -7.29 -4.69
CA LYS A 101 3.75 -8.34 -5.62
C LYS A 101 2.71 -9.21 -4.94
N CYS A 102 1.52 -9.33 -5.54
CA CYS A 102 0.41 -10.12 -5.02
C CYS A 102 0.27 -11.47 -5.74
N TRP A 103 -0.31 -12.46 -5.06
CA TRP A 103 -0.71 -13.73 -5.66
C TRP A 103 -1.90 -14.38 -4.94
N ASN A 104 -2.60 -15.26 -5.65
CA ASN A 104 -3.57 -16.18 -5.07
C ASN A 104 -2.91 -17.52 -4.76
N VAL A 105 -3.27 -18.13 -3.65
CA VAL A 105 -2.74 -19.44 -3.25
C VAL A 105 -3.67 -20.54 -3.80
N HIS A 106 -3.72 -20.69 -5.13
CA HIS A 106 -4.31 -21.82 -5.90
C HIS A 106 -3.70 -21.70 -7.33
N ASP A 107 -2.88 -22.60 -7.88
CA ASP A 107 -3.01 -24.05 -7.98
C ASP A 107 -1.70 -24.82 -7.69
N GLY A 108 -1.85 -25.89 -6.91
CA GLY A 108 -0.95 -27.02 -6.75
C GLY A 108 -1.74 -28.19 -6.17
#